data_AF-A0A1Y3B8I7-F1
#
_entry.id   AF-A0A1Y3B8I7-F1
#
_cell.length_a   1.000
_cell.length_b   1.000
_cell.length_c   1.000
_cell.angle_alpha   90.00
_cell.angle_beta   90.00
_cell.angle_gamma   90.00
#
_symmetry.space_group_name_H-M   'P 1'
#
loop_
_entity.id
_entity.type
_entity.pdbx_description
1 polymer ?
#
loop_
_entity_poly.entity_id
_entity_poly.type
_entity_poly.pdbx_seq_one_letter_code
_entity_poly.pdbx_strand_id
1 'polypeptide(L)'
;MTKTGRLFHIDFGYILGRDPKLLGRPPPMKITREMVDAMGGMDSENFYKFCSFVRTAFLYLRRHANLILNLFSLMVDANVPGIVLEPDKTVQKVQDKFKLELNDEQADHYITEQVEQSVRSIMPVVVDQLHKVTQVMFFSLD
;
A
#
# COMPACT_ATOMS: atom_id res chain seq x y z
N MET A 1 -1.27 12.19 -11.87
CA MET A 1 0.09 12.72 -11.59
C MET A 1 0.16 14.17 -12.06
N THR A 2 0.81 15.05 -11.30
CA THR A 2 1.01 16.45 -11.73
C THR A 2 2.16 16.57 -12.72
N LYS A 3 2.28 17.72 -13.41
CA LYS A 3 3.43 18.02 -14.29
C LYS A 3 4.78 17.98 -13.56
N THR A 4 4.79 18.16 -12.25
CA THR A 4 5.99 18.11 -11.39
C THR A 4 6.24 16.73 -10.78
N GLY A 5 5.55 15.67 -11.27
CA GLY A 5 5.75 14.29 -10.81
C GLY A 5 5.06 13.93 -9.49
N ARG A 6 4.16 14.77 -8.94
CA ARG A 6 3.44 14.43 -7.70
C ARG A 6 2.33 13.42 -7.99
N LEU A 7 2.29 12.35 -7.21
CA LEU A 7 1.28 11.31 -7.27
C LEU A 7 0.30 11.46 -6.09
N PHE A 8 -0.99 11.32 -6.35
CA PHE A 8 -2.04 11.38 -5.34
C PHE A 8 -3.19 10.46 -5.75
N HIS A 9 -3.88 9.88 -4.75
CA HIS A 9 -5.10 9.11 -4.97
C HIS A 9 -6.28 10.08 -5.07
N ILE A 10 -7.23 9.78 -5.97
CA ILE A 10 -8.36 10.67 -6.29
C ILE A 10 -9.70 10.17 -5.74
N ASP A 11 -9.77 8.90 -5.34
CA ASP A 11 -11.00 8.26 -4.92
C ASP A 11 -10.81 7.59 -3.55
N PHE A 12 -11.75 7.86 -2.65
CA PHE A 12 -11.80 7.37 -1.28
C PHE A 12 -13.17 6.75 -0.95
N GLY A 13 -13.95 6.36 -1.96
CA GLY A 13 -15.27 5.73 -1.78
C GLY A 13 -15.23 4.42 -0.99
N TYR A 14 -14.07 3.75 -0.95
CA TYR A 14 -13.80 2.56 -0.15
C TYR A 14 -12.66 2.81 0.83
N ILE A 15 -13.00 2.87 2.12
CA ILE A 15 -12.05 3.10 3.23
C ILE A 15 -12.13 1.98 4.28
N LEU A 16 -11.21 2.00 5.25
CA LEU A 16 -11.19 1.09 6.40
C LEU A 16 -11.16 -0.40 6.02
N GLY A 17 -10.41 -0.72 4.97
CA GLY A 17 -10.21 -2.10 4.50
C GLY A 17 -11.33 -2.64 3.61
N ARG A 18 -12.34 -1.82 3.26
CA ARG A 18 -13.29 -2.19 2.21
C ARG A 18 -12.61 -2.15 0.85
N ASP A 19 -12.96 -3.12 0.02
CA ASP A 19 -12.56 -3.18 -1.37
C ASP A 19 -13.80 -3.67 -2.16
N PRO A 20 -14.17 -3.03 -3.29
CA PRO A 20 -15.28 -3.46 -4.12
C PRO A 20 -15.04 -4.83 -4.76
N LYS A 21 -13.78 -5.27 -4.84
CA LYS A 21 -13.44 -6.55 -5.45
C LYS A 21 -13.82 -7.69 -4.49
N LEU A 22 -14.78 -8.51 -4.94
CA LEU A 22 -15.31 -9.66 -4.20
C LEU A 22 -14.35 -10.85 -4.10
N LEU A 23 -13.28 -10.88 -4.91
CA LEU A 23 -12.35 -12.01 -5.01
C LEU A 23 -10.92 -11.56 -4.72
N GLY A 24 -10.35 -12.10 -3.63
CA GLY A 24 -8.97 -11.89 -3.20
C GLY A 24 -8.80 -10.82 -2.11
N ARG A 25 -7.86 -11.05 -1.18
CA ARG A 25 -7.45 -10.00 -0.22
C ARG A 25 -6.67 -8.93 -0.99
N PRO A 26 -6.97 -7.63 -0.79
CA PRO A 26 -6.18 -6.58 -1.41
C PRO A 26 -4.72 -6.70 -0.97
N PRO A 27 -3.75 -6.33 -1.84
CA PRO A 27 -2.36 -6.29 -1.44
C PRO A 27 -2.19 -5.35 -0.25
N PRO A 28 -1.22 -5.61 0.64
CA PRO A 28 -1.00 -4.78 1.82
C PRO A 28 -0.80 -3.30 1.52
N MET A 29 -0.10 -3.00 0.42
CA MET A 29 0.09 -1.66 -0.13
C MET A 29 -0.34 -1.61 -1.59
N LYS A 30 -0.93 -0.48 -1.99
CA LYS A 30 -1.34 -0.22 -3.38
C LYS A 30 -0.13 0.34 -4.16
N ILE A 31 0.81 -0.53 -4.49
CA ILE A 31 1.97 -0.21 -5.34
C ILE A 31 1.76 -0.92 -6.67
N THR A 32 1.87 -0.19 -7.78
CA THR A 32 1.69 -0.73 -9.13
C THR A 32 3.05 -1.03 -9.76
N ARG A 33 3.06 -1.86 -10.80
CA ARG A 33 4.27 -2.18 -11.57
C ARG A 33 4.86 -0.90 -12.16
N GLU A 34 4.01 -0.08 -12.76
CA GLU A 34 4.39 1.14 -13.45
C GLU A 34 5.05 2.15 -12.51
N MET A 35 4.64 2.17 -11.23
CA MET A 35 5.31 2.98 -10.20
C MET A 35 6.72 2.45 -9.91
N VAL A 36 6.90 1.13 -9.83
CA VAL A 36 8.22 0.51 -9.62
C VAL A 36 9.13 0.73 -10.81
N ASP A 37 8.62 0.53 -12.02
CA ASP A 37 9.35 0.75 -13.27
C ASP A 37 9.73 2.24 -13.41
N ALA A 38 8.85 3.18 -13.04
CA ALA A 38 9.15 4.61 -13.02
C ALA A 38 10.24 5.01 -12.00
N MET A 39 10.43 4.22 -10.94
CA MET A 39 11.55 4.40 -10.01
C MET A 39 12.86 3.82 -10.58
N GLY A 40 12.81 3.02 -11.64
CA GLY A 40 13.98 2.34 -12.23
C GLY A 40 14.10 0.87 -11.84
N GLY A 41 13.04 0.26 -11.30
CA GLY A 41 13.03 -1.13 -10.87
C GLY A 41 13.43 -1.32 -9.39
N MET A 42 13.29 -2.55 -8.89
CA MET A 42 13.48 -2.89 -7.48
C MET A 42 14.93 -2.74 -6.99
N ASP A 43 15.90 -2.90 -7.89
CA ASP A 43 17.33 -2.81 -7.57
C ASP A 43 17.88 -1.39 -7.76
N SER A 44 17.01 -0.41 -8.05
CA SER A 44 17.42 0.97 -8.26
C SER A 44 17.61 1.75 -6.96
N GLU A 45 18.53 2.71 -6.97
CA GLU A 45 18.75 3.64 -5.85
C GLU A 45 17.47 4.39 -5.45
N ASN A 46 16.63 4.76 -6.43
CA ASN A 46 15.37 5.46 -6.16
C ASN A 46 14.35 4.57 -5.48
N PHE A 47 14.28 3.28 -5.81
CA PHE A 47 13.42 2.35 -5.10
C PHE A 47 13.87 2.16 -3.65
N TYR A 48 15.18 2.05 -3.40
CA TYR A 48 15.70 2.00 -2.02
C TYR A 48 15.41 3.29 -1.25
N LYS A 49 15.52 4.46 -1.88
CA LYS A 49 15.10 5.75 -1.28
C LYS A 49 13.61 5.77 -0.96
N PHE A 50 12.76 5.30 -1.87
CA PHE A 50 11.33 5.16 -1.65
C PHE A 50 11.03 4.29 -0.41
N CYS A 51 11.64 3.09 -0.32
CA CYS A 51 11.49 2.22 0.84
C CYS A 51 11.94 2.91 2.13
N SER A 52 13.06 3.66 2.09
CA SER A 52 13.51 4.44 3.24
C SER A 52 12.48 5.48 3.67
N PHE A 53 11.89 6.23 2.72
CA PHE A 53 10.85 7.21 3.04
C PHE A 53 9.59 6.55 3.61
N VAL A 54 9.18 5.39 3.10
CA VAL A 54 8.03 4.64 3.64
C VAL A 54 8.28 4.26 5.11
N ARG A 55 9.45 3.71 5.43
CA ARG A 55 9.85 3.35 6.80
C ARG A 55 9.83 4.55 7.74
N THR A 56 10.52 5.61 7.35
CA THR A 56 10.58 6.86 8.11
C THR A 56 9.18 7.45 8.34
N ALA A 57 8.38 7.57 7.28
CA ALA A 57 7.01 8.10 7.38
C ALA A 57 6.13 7.26 8.31
N PHE A 58 6.22 5.93 8.24
CA PHE A 58 5.47 5.03 9.11
C PHE A 58 5.82 5.25 10.58
N LEU A 59 7.11 5.32 10.92
CA LEU A 59 7.56 5.57 12.30
C LEU A 59 7.12 6.95 12.81
N TYR A 60 7.18 8.00 11.98
CA TYR A 60 6.68 9.32 12.38
C TYR A 60 5.17 9.33 12.60
N LEU A 61 4.40 8.70 11.71
CA LEU A 61 2.95 8.60 11.84
C LEU A 61 2.55 7.84 13.11
N ARG A 62 3.27 6.76 13.47
CA ARG A 62 3.08 6.01 14.72
C ARG A 62 3.21 6.89 15.97
N ARG A 63 4.21 7.78 16.00
CA ARG A 63 4.43 8.71 17.13
C ARG A 63 3.25 9.68 17.34
N HIS A 64 2.47 9.95 16.29
CA HIS A 64 1.31 10.82 16.32
C HIS A 64 -0.02 10.06 16.20
N ALA A 65 -0.03 8.74 16.37
CA ALA A 65 -1.23 7.91 16.19
C ALA A 65 -2.39 8.36 17.08
N ASN A 66 -2.13 8.75 18.33
CA ASN A 66 -3.18 9.19 19.28
C ASN A 66 -4.03 10.34 18.73
N LEU A 67 -3.41 11.32 18.06
CA LEU A 67 -4.14 12.43 17.45
C LEU A 67 -5.11 11.90 16.37
N ILE A 68 -4.61 11.03 15.50
CA ILE A 68 -5.40 10.45 14.40
C ILE A 68 -6.53 9.59 14.96
N LEU A 69 -6.25 8.74 15.96
CA LEU A 69 -7.25 7.91 16.62
C LEU A 69 -8.35 8.74 17.27
N ASN A 70 -7.99 9.82 17.98
CA ASN A 70 -8.98 10.72 18.58
C ASN A 70 -9.87 11.40 17.52
N LEU A 71 -9.30 11.82 16.38
CA LEU A 71 -10.09 12.35 15.28
C LEU A 71 -11.07 11.31 14.74
N PHE A 72 -10.63 10.05 14.57
CA PHE A 72 -11.53 8.97 14.14
C PHE A 72 -12.63 8.66 15.18
N SER A 73 -12.33 8.75 16.49
CA SER A 73 -13.34 8.62 17.55
C SER A 73 -14.42 9.70 17.46
N LEU A 74 -14.05 10.93 17.12
CA LEU A 74 -15.01 12.04 16.92
C LEU A 74 -15.81 11.91 15.62
N MET A 75 -15.32 11.13 14.65
CA MET A 75 -15.97 10.95 13.35
C MET A 75 -17.00 9.80 13.33
N VAL A 76 -17.17 9.07 14.44
CA VAL A 76 -18.09 7.93 14.54
C VAL A 76 -19.53 8.34 14.16
N ASP A 77 -19.97 9.53 14.60
CA ASP A 77 -21.31 10.06 14.33
C ASP A 77 -21.38 10.96 13.09
N ALA A 78 -20.28 11.12 12.34
CA ALA A 78 -20.20 12.05 11.20
C ALA A 78 -20.92 11.58 9.92
N ASN A 79 -21.70 10.50 10.02
CA ASN A 79 -22.47 9.88 8.93
C ASN A 79 -21.65 9.55 7.66
N VAL A 80 -20.35 9.25 7.81
CA VAL A 80 -19.48 8.86 6.68
C VAL A 80 -19.79 7.40 6.30
N PRO A 81 -20.18 7.07 5.05
CA PRO A 81 -20.60 5.71 4.66
C PRO A 81 -19.60 4.59 4.99
N GLY A 82 -18.30 4.90 4.99
CA GLY A 82 -17.24 3.99 5.42
C GLY A 82 -17.28 3.64 6.91
N ILE A 83 -17.58 4.64 7.75
CA ILE A 83 -17.54 4.58 9.21
C ILE A 83 -18.85 4.04 9.78
N VAL A 84 -19.99 4.54 9.30
CA VAL A 84 -21.35 4.22 9.77
C VAL A 84 -21.67 2.72 9.75
N LEU A 85 -21.05 1.99 8.83
CA LEU A 85 -21.30 0.57 8.66
C LEU A 85 -20.61 -0.29 9.73
N GLU A 86 -19.51 0.18 10.36
CA GLU A 86 -18.87 -0.48 11.51
C GLU A 86 -18.27 0.55 12.48
N PRO A 87 -19.10 1.37 13.15
CA PRO A 87 -18.65 2.51 13.95
C PRO A 87 -17.74 2.07 15.11
N ASP A 88 -18.16 1.04 15.85
CA ASP A 88 -17.44 0.51 17.02
C ASP A 88 -16.06 -0.07 16.68
N LYS A 89 -15.86 -0.49 15.42
CA LYS A 89 -14.59 -1.08 14.95
C LYS A 89 -13.73 -0.09 14.17
N THR A 90 -14.22 1.12 13.87
CA THR A 90 -13.51 2.07 13.01
C THR A 90 -12.17 2.47 13.61
N VAL A 91 -12.18 2.89 14.88
CA VAL A 91 -10.96 3.29 15.60
C VAL A 91 -10.00 2.12 15.73
N GLN A 92 -10.51 0.93 16.08
CA GLN A 92 -9.71 -0.28 16.20
C GLN A 92 -9.00 -0.65 14.89
N LYS A 93 -9.72 -0.62 13.76
CA LYS A 93 -9.12 -0.89 12.43
C LYS A 93 -7.99 0.07 12.09
N VAL A 94 -8.12 1.35 12.46
CA VAL A 94 -7.07 2.36 12.24
C VAL A 94 -5.89 2.08 13.17
N GLN A 95 -6.15 1.78 14.45
CA GLN A 95 -5.13 1.41 15.43
C GLN A 95 -4.31 0.19 14.99
N ASP A 96 -4.98 -0.86 14.49
CA ASP A 96 -4.36 -2.09 14.02
C ASP A 96 -3.38 -1.84 12.84
N LYS A 97 -3.59 -0.76 12.07
CA LYS A 97 -2.67 -0.35 11.00
C LYS A 97 -1.44 0.38 11.50
N PHE A 98 -1.50 1.01 12.67
CA PHE A 98 -0.34 1.65 13.28
C PHE A 98 0.61 0.68 13.97
N LYS A 99 0.16 -0.53 14.33
CA LYS A 99 0.98 -1.57 14.97
C LYS A 99 1.65 -1.12 16.27
N LEU A 100 0.92 -0.37 17.10
CA LEU A 100 1.45 0.29 18.30
C LEU A 100 2.01 -0.70 19.35
N GLU A 101 1.67 -1.98 19.25
CA GLU A 101 2.22 -3.08 20.04
C GLU A 101 3.69 -3.40 19.72
N LEU A 102 4.17 -3.01 18.53
CA LEU A 102 5.54 -3.23 18.09
C LEU A 102 6.44 -2.09 18.53
N ASN A 103 7.70 -2.39 18.87
CA ASN A 103 8.73 -1.35 19.01
C ASN A 103 9.15 -0.79 17.64
N ASP A 104 9.98 0.27 17.62
CA ASP A 104 10.36 0.95 16.36
C ASP A 104 11.10 0.02 15.38
N GLU A 105 11.97 -0.87 15.87
CA GLU A 105 12.70 -1.83 15.02
C GLU A 105 11.78 -2.88 14.40
N GLN A 106 10.88 -3.46 15.20
CA GLN A 106 9.87 -4.41 14.75
C GLN A 106 8.89 -3.77 13.76
N ALA A 107 8.53 -2.51 13.98
CA ALA A 107 7.66 -1.75 13.10
C ALA A 107 8.34 -1.41 11.76
N ASP A 108 9.63 -1.10 11.77
CA ASP A 108 10.45 -0.90 10.56
C ASP A 108 10.51 -2.18 9.71
N HIS A 109 10.75 -3.33 10.36
CA HIS A 109 10.72 -4.62 9.69
C HIS A 109 9.34 -4.93 9.11
N TYR A 110 8.28 -4.76 9.91
CA TYR A 110 6.90 -4.99 9.48
C TYR A 110 6.55 -4.21 8.22
N ILE A 111 6.79 -2.89 8.19
CA ILE A 111 6.42 -2.07 7.04
C ILE A 111 7.27 -2.41 5.81
N THR A 112 8.53 -2.79 6.01
CA THR A 112 9.41 -3.28 4.94
C THR A 112 8.82 -4.54 4.30
N GLU A 113 8.39 -5.51 5.10
CA GLU A 113 7.72 -6.71 4.59
C GLU A 113 6.42 -6.37 3.84
N GLN A 114 5.64 -5.38 4.29
CA GLN A 114 4.43 -4.99 3.58
C GLN A 114 4.73 -4.43 2.18
N VAL A 115 5.81 -3.64 2.04
CA VAL A 115 6.29 -3.16 0.73
C VAL A 115 6.73 -4.33 -0.13
N GLU A 116 7.60 -5.20 0.39
CA GLU A 116 8.13 -6.34 -0.35
C GLU A 116 7.04 -7.31 -0.81
N GLN A 117 6.09 -7.67 0.05
CA GLN A 117 4.97 -8.53 -0.30
C GLN A 117 4.10 -7.91 -1.40
N SER A 118 3.87 -6.60 -1.31
CA SER A 118 3.08 -5.88 -2.32
C SER A 118 3.77 -5.87 -3.66
N VAL A 119 5.08 -5.64 -3.70
CA VAL A 119 5.85 -5.64 -4.96
C VAL A 119 6.07 -7.06 -5.49
N ARG A 120 6.35 -8.06 -4.64
CA ARG A 120 6.50 -9.46 -5.06
C ARG A 120 5.20 -10.06 -5.61
N SER A 121 4.03 -9.62 -5.13
CA SER A 121 2.75 -10.06 -5.70
C SER A 121 2.58 -9.67 -7.18
N ILE A 122 3.39 -8.73 -7.67
CA ILE A 122 3.47 -8.30 -9.07
C ILE A 122 4.38 -9.24 -9.89
N MET A 123 5.38 -9.88 -9.28
CA MET A 123 6.42 -10.66 -9.97
C MET A 123 5.91 -11.82 -10.83
N PRO A 124 4.93 -12.64 -10.39
CA PRO A 124 4.38 -13.70 -11.24
C PRO A 124 3.81 -13.15 -12.55
N VAL A 125 3.18 -11.96 -12.50
CA VAL A 125 2.65 -11.28 -13.69
C VAL A 125 3.79 -10.87 -14.64
N VAL A 126 4.96 -10.48 -14.12
CA VAL A 126 6.12 -10.09 -14.93
C VAL A 126 6.74 -11.30 -15.63
N VAL A 127 6.95 -12.39 -14.88
CA VAL A 127 7.48 -13.65 -15.41
C VAL A 127 6.56 -14.19 -16.49
N ASP A 128 5.24 -14.17 -16.26
CA ASP A 128 4.25 -14.60 -17.26
C ASP A 128 4.27 -13.73 -18.53
N GLN A 129 4.43 -12.41 -18.41
CA GLN A 129 4.48 -11.51 -19.57
C GLN A 129 5.78 -11.71 -20.37
N LEU A 130 6.92 -11.91 -19.71
CA LEU A 130 8.19 -12.21 -20.38
C LEU A 130 8.16 -13.58 -21.07
N HIS A 131 7.56 -14.59 -20.44
CA HIS A 131 7.35 -15.90 -21.08
C HIS A 131 6.45 -15.81 -22.30
N LYS A 132 5.36 -15.03 -22.25
CA LYS A 132 4.47 -14.80 -23.40
C LYS A 132 5.19 -14.12 -24.57
N VAL A 133 5.99 -13.08 -24.30
CA VAL A 133 6.77 -12.40 -25.35
C VAL A 133 7.81 -13.35 -25.96
N THR A 134 8.50 -14.13 -25.12
CA THR A 134 9.48 -15.14 -25.59
C THR A 134 8.80 -16.22 -26.44
N GLN A 135 7.62 -16.72 -26.04
CA GLN A 135 6.85 -17.68 -26.82
C GLN A 135 6.41 -17.10 -28.16
N VAL A 136 5.87 -15.87 -28.21
CA VAL A 136 5.44 -15.22 -29.45
C VAL A 136 6.62 -14.96 -30.40
N MET A 137 7.78 -14.57 -29.86
CA MET A 137 9.01 -14.40 -30.63
C MET A 137 9.52 -15.74 -31.20
N PHE A 138 9.44 -16.83 -30.44
CA PHE A 138 9.80 -18.17 -30.92
C PHE A 138 8.84 -18.66 -32.02
N PHE A 139 7.53 -18.43 -31.89
CA PHE A 139 6.54 -18.78 -32.93
C PHE A 139 6.58 -17.88 -34.18
N SER A 140 7.26 -16.73 -34.14
CA SER A 140 7.38 -15.82 -35.29
C SER A 140 8.68 -16.03 -36.09
N LEU A 141 9.51 -16.99 -35.67
CA LEU A 141 10.79 -17.34 -36.30
C LEU A 141 10.79 -18.76 -36.92
N ASP A 142 9.66 -19.47 -36.84
CA ASP A 142 9.32 -20.71 -37.57
C ASP A 142 8.24 -20.41 -38.62
#